data_AF-A0A5J4NTV1-F1
#
_entry.id   AF-A0A5J4NTV1-F1
#
_cell.length_a   1.000
_cell.length_b   1.000
_cell.length_c   1.000
_cell.angle_alpha   90.00
_cell.angle_beta   90.00
_cell.angle_gamma   90.00
#
_symmetry.space_group_name_H-M   'P 1'
#
loop_
_entity.id
_entity.type
_entity.pdbx_description
1 polymer ?
#
loop_
_entity_poly.entity_id
_entity_poly.type
_entity_poly.pdbx_seq_one_letter_code
_entity_poly.pdbx_strand_id
1 'polypeptide(L)'
;MPSLYVFCSCSHSYLLEFLEHGGVLCLQELCVSPHGKEVDKRWALKVLSCVANAGTRYKETICECYGIRAVAECMAKSTSEETQEAARNLLEILAEGNPRFADQVYKSLIGVLPCHSPKAQQLALQTIRVLQATRETANRALIDRIIYLLESLHLEVQSAVIELVRDLMHFDIADDILLALVTLLRPQREIQLGRLFTEATSGSDVSSGLSDDEGSEDSNVIGTKSQALRKPATSVRKPKLVLKEEKYSGQKGVTRDTRLKSACSMVSVGSALVNANKTSLPRKKSKARRSHLDSPDVQPLPVFVQQASAAKCLRILAQDSTLLTKKILKLGALSSLLYAMGNLEYPDSQHQASLTLEYLCQTYPLIDQVVREAVGPSLHEEFTKHPDSHYLQLSPLQADVLVSNKVSYMGEGIEE
;
A
#
# COMPACT_ATOMS: atom_id res chain seq x y z
N MET A 1 20.44 -30.67 -8.52
CA MET A 1 20.57 -29.30 -7.99
C MET A 1 21.69 -29.14 -6.95
N PRO A 2 21.74 -29.90 -5.83
CA PRO A 2 22.90 -29.85 -4.91
C PRO A 2 24.23 -30.20 -5.59
N SER A 3 24.22 -31.22 -6.46
CA SER A 3 25.40 -31.60 -7.24
C SER A 3 25.86 -30.51 -8.21
N LEU A 4 24.92 -29.74 -8.78
CA LEU A 4 25.23 -28.61 -9.66
C LEU A 4 25.85 -27.45 -8.87
N TYR A 5 25.37 -27.20 -7.65
CA TYR A 5 25.95 -26.20 -6.74
C TYR A 5 27.40 -26.54 -6.40
N VAL A 6 27.68 -27.80 -6.04
CA VAL A 6 29.05 -28.26 -5.79
C VAL A 6 29.91 -28.11 -7.05
N PHE A 7 29.40 -28.57 -8.21
CA PHE A 7 30.11 -28.49 -9.48
C PHE A 7 30.51 -27.05 -9.87
N CYS A 8 29.58 -26.10 -9.77
CA CYS A 8 29.84 -24.68 -10.05
C CYS A 8 30.80 -24.04 -9.04
N SER A 9 30.86 -24.57 -7.81
CA SER A 9 31.76 -24.06 -6.77
C SER A 9 33.21 -24.55 -6.92
N CYS A 10 33.47 -25.56 -7.77
CA CYS A 10 34.75 -26.27 -7.80
C CYS A 10 35.77 -25.72 -8.81
N SER A 11 35.35 -25.13 -9.94
CA SER A 11 36.30 -24.61 -10.94
C SER A 11 35.69 -23.53 -11.84
N HIS A 12 36.52 -22.55 -12.21
CA HIS A 12 36.20 -21.52 -13.19
C HIS A 12 35.91 -22.10 -14.59
N SER A 13 36.53 -23.23 -14.96
CA SER A 13 36.26 -23.90 -16.25
C SER A 13 34.82 -24.44 -16.33
N TYR A 14 34.33 -25.01 -15.23
CA TYR A 14 32.97 -25.55 -15.15
C TYR A 14 31.91 -24.45 -15.13
N LEU A 15 32.22 -23.30 -14.53
CA LEU A 15 31.35 -22.11 -14.59
C LEU A 15 31.19 -21.63 -16.03
N LEU A 16 32.28 -21.52 -16.79
CA LEU A 16 32.23 -21.12 -18.21
C LEU A 16 31.41 -22.10 -19.04
N GLU A 17 31.65 -23.40 -18.90
CA GLU A 17 30.87 -24.43 -19.60
C GLU A 17 29.38 -24.34 -19.26
N PHE A 18 29.05 -24.14 -17.98
CA PHE A 18 27.67 -23.95 -17.53
C PHE A 18 26.99 -22.73 -18.18
N LEU A 19 27.72 -21.61 -18.32
CA LEU A 19 27.22 -20.40 -18.99
C LEU A 19 27.04 -20.61 -20.49
N GLU A 20 28.01 -21.24 -21.16
CA GLU A 20 27.99 -21.51 -22.61
C GLU A 20 26.81 -22.40 -23.02
N HIS A 21 26.42 -23.35 -22.16
CA HIS A 21 25.27 -24.22 -22.39
C HIS A 21 23.93 -23.62 -21.94
N GLY A 22 23.88 -22.32 -21.64
CA GLY A 22 22.63 -21.63 -21.28
C GLY A 22 22.10 -21.98 -19.89
N GLY A 23 22.95 -22.49 -18.99
CA GLY A 23 22.56 -22.92 -17.66
C GLY A 23 21.88 -21.82 -16.84
N VAL A 24 22.30 -20.57 -17.00
CA VAL A 24 21.68 -19.39 -16.37
C VAL A 24 20.21 -19.25 -16.75
N LEU A 25 19.87 -19.38 -18.04
CA LEU A 25 18.48 -19.25 -18.52
C LEU A 25 17.59 -20.38 -18.00
N CYS A 26 18.11 -21.62 -17.99
CA CYS A 26 17.41 -22.78 -17.46
C CYS A 26 17.08 -22.63 -15.97
N LEU A 27 18.04 -22.13 -15.16
CA LEU A 27 17.80 -21.86 -13.74
C LEU A 27 16.80 -20.73 -13.53
N GLN A 28 16.84 -19.68 -14.34
CA GLN A 28 15.87 -18.59 -14.26
C GLN A 28 14.45 -19.05 -14.59
N GLU A 29 14.28 -19.87 -15.63
CA GLU A 29 12.99 -20.46 -15.99
C GLU A 29 12.43 -21.32 -14.84
N LEU A 30 13.30 -22.09 -14.19
CA LEU A 30 12.91 -22.86 -13.00
C LEU A 30 12.47 -21.95 -11.84
N CYS A 31 13.16 -20.83 -11.60
CA CYS A 31 12.80 -19.86 -10.54
C CYS A 31 11.40 -19.29 -10.73
N VAL A 32 11.00 -18.99 -11.97
CA VAL A 32 9.67 -18.41 -12.28
C VAL A 32 8.60 -19.46 -12.59
N SER A 33 8.95 -20.75 -12.59
CA SER A 33 8.02 -21.82 -12.92
C SER A 33 6.86 -21.89 -11.90
N PRO A 34 5.60 -21.78 -12.35
CA PRO A 34 4.44 -21.78 -11.46
C PRO A 34 4.20 -23.13 -10.78
N HIS A 35 4.69 -24.22 -11.38
CA HIS A 35 4.57 -25.59 -10.87
C HIS A 35 5.89 -26.16 -10.34
N GLY A 36 6.95 -25.35 -10.29
CA GLY A 36 8.24 -25.76 -9.76
C GLY A 36 8.17 -25.99 -8.25
N LYS A 37 8.84 -27.03 -7.76
CA LYS A 37 8.96 -27.28 -6.32
C LYS A 37 9.77 -26.16 -5.68
N GLU A 38 9.34 -25.68 -4.52
CA GLU A 38 10.03 -24.62 -3.78
C GLU A 38 11.50 -24.97 -3.46
N VAL A 39 11.77 -26.25 -3.18
CA VAL A 39 13.13 -26.73 -2.95
C VAL A 39 14.01 -26.56 -4.19
N ASP A 40 13.48 -26.83 -5.38
CA ASP A 40 14.22 -26.72 -6.63
C ASP A 40 14.48 -25.26 -6.99
N LYS A 41 13.48 -24.37 -6.79
CA LYS A 41 13.64 -22.91 -6.94
C LYS A 41 14.73 -22.38 -6.01
N ARG A 42 14.70 -22.77 -4.73
CA ARG A 42 15.71 -22.37 -3.75
C ARG A 42 17.12 -22.78 -4.17
N TRP A 43 17.28 -24.01 -4.65
CA TRP A 43 18.59 -24.46 -5.13
C TRP A 43 19.01 -23.76 -6.41
N ALA A 44 18.10 -23.49 -7.35
CA ALA A 44 18.39 -22.69 -8.54
C ALA A 44 18.95 -21.31 -8.15
N LEU A 45 18.32 -20.65 -7.19
CA LEU A 45 18.81 -19.38 -6.63
C LEU A 45 20.20 -19.53 -6.00
N LYS A 46 20.44 -20.57 -5.19
CA LYS A 46 21.76 -20.83 -4.60
C LYS A 46 22.86 -21.07 -5.64
N VAL A 47 22.55 -21.78 -6.73
CA VAL A 47 23.50 -21.98 -7.84
C VAL A 47 23.77 -20.64 -8.53
N LEU A 48 22.74 -19.84 -8.81
CA LEU A 48 22.93 -18.50 -9.36
C LEU A 48 23.75 -17.59 -8.43
N SER A 49 23.59 -17.69 -7.10
CA SER A 49 24.44 -16.98 -6.13
C SER A 49 25.90 -17.43 -6.21
N CYS A 50 26.16 -18.73 -6.36
CA CYS A 50 27.51 -19.26 -6.58
C CYS A 50 28.14 -18.66 -7.85
N VAL A 51 27.39 -18.64 -8.96
CA VAL A 51 27.84 -18.05 -10.23
C VAL A 51 28.10 -16.55 -10.06
N ALA A 52 27.20 -15.81 -9.42
CA ALA A 52 27.34 -14.37 -9.18
C ALA A 52 28.56 -14.04 -8.29
N ASN A 53 28.87 -14.87 -7.30
CA ASN A 53 30.02 -14.70 -6.41
C ASN A 53 31.37 -15.00 -7.09
N ALA A 54 31.38 -15.63 -8.26
CA ALA A 54 32.62 -15.87 -9.00
C ALA A 54 33.24 -14.59 -9.59
N GLY A 55 32.50 -13.48 -9.65
CA GLY A 55 33.02 -12.17 -10.00
C GLY A 55 32.04 -11.30 -10.81
N THR A 56 32.37 -10.03 -10.99
CA THR A 56 31.47 -9.02 -11.60
C THR A 56 31.00 -9.42 -13.01
N ARG A 57 31.89 -9.99 -13.85
CA ARG A 57 31.51 -10.45 -15.20
C ARG A 57 30.37 -11.49 -15.17
N TYR A 58 30.35 -12.36 -14.17
CA TYR A 58 29.31 -13.36 -14.00
C TYR A 58 28.00 -12.75 -13.52
N LYS A 59 28.07 -11.79 -12.58
CA LYS A 59 26.91 -10.98 -12.17
C LYS A 59 26.27 -10.30 -13.38
N GLU A 60 27.08 -9.62 -14.19
CA GLU A 60 26.61 -8.93 -15.40
C GLU A 60 25.97 -9.89 -16.39
N THR A 61 26.54 -11.08 -16.62
CA THR A 61 25.95 -12.08 -17.51
C THR A 61 24.58 -12.55 -17.02
N ILE A 62 24.41 -12.76 -15.71
CA ILE A 62 23.10 -13.09 -15.13
C ILE A 62 22.10 -11.96 -15.37
N CYS A 63 22.52 -10.71 -15.18
CA CYS A 63 21.67 -9.54 -15.36
C CYS A 63 21.27 -9.31 -16.83
N GLU A 64 22.20 -9.45 -17.77
CA GLU A 64 21.96 -9.34 -19.22
C GLU A 64 20.96 -10.37 -19.72
N CYS A 65 20.98 -11.57 -19.12
CA CYS A 65 20.01 -12.62 -19.38
C CYS A 65 18.65 -12.40 -18.68
N TYR A 66 18.31 -11.19 -18.23
CA TYR A 66 17.08 -10.87 -17.49
C TYR A 66 16.96 -11.55 -16.11
N GLY A 67 18.09 -11.95 -15.51
CA GLY A 67 18.10 -12.65 -14.22
C GLY A 67 17.50 -11.85 -13.08
N ILE A 68 17.71 -10.52 -13.04
CA ILE A 68 17.14 -9.64 -12.01
C ILE A 68 15.61 -9.79 -11.98
N ARG A 69 14.95 -9.75 -13.15
CA ARG A 69 13.49 -9.89 -13.25
C ARG A 69 13.03 -11.26 -12.77
N ALA A 70 13.70 -12.32 -13.21
CA ALA A 70 13.35 -13.69 -12.83
C ALA A 70 13.49 -13.92 -11.30
N VAL A 71 14.55 -13.38 -10.69
CA VAL A 71 14.78 -13.50 -9.25
C VAL A 71 13.78 -12.67 -8.45
N ALA A 72 13.51 -11.42 -8.85
CA ALA A 72 12.50 -10.57 -8.22
C ALA A 72 11.09 -11.18 -8.31
N GLU A 73 10.73 -11.74 -9.48
CA GLU A 73 9.47 -12.45 -9.68
C GLU A 73 9.38 -13.71 -8.81
N CYS A 74 10.47 -14.48 -8.70
CA CYS A 74 10.56 -15.63 -7.80
C CYS A 74 10.32 -15.21 -6.34
N MET A 75 10.94 -14.10 -5.89
CA MET A 75 10.73 -13.56 -4.54
C MET A 75 9.27 -13.16 -4.31
N ALA A 76 8.64 -12.49 -5.28
CA ALA A 76 7.26 -12.01 -5.16
C ALA A 76 6.20 -13.12 -5.16
N LYS A 77 6.45 -14.23 -5.87
CA LYS A 77 5.47 -15.32 -6.08
C LYS A 77 5.72 -16.57 -5.25
N SER A 78 6.90 -16.72 -4.67
CA SER A 78 7.24 -17.88 -3.83
C SER A 78 6.36 -17.91 -2.58
N THR A 79 5.96 -19.12 -2.17
CA THR A 79 5.27 -19.38 -0.91
C THR A 79 6.22 -19.79 0.22
N SER A 80 7.49 -20.10 -0.09
CA SER A 80 8.48 -20.50 0.90
C SER A 80 9.36 -19.30 1.28
N GLU A 81 9.39 -18.97 2.58
CA GLU A 81 10.25 -17.91 3.12
C GLU A 81 11.73 -18.16 2.83
N GLU A 82 12.20 -19.41 2.93
CA GLU A 82 13.59 -19.76 2.61
C GLU A 82 13.95 -19.50 1.14
N THR A 83 12.99 -19.71 0.22
CA THR A 83 13.18 -19.38 -1.20
C THR A 83 13.20 -17.86 -1.40
N GLN A 84 12.33 -17.12 -0.71
CA GLN A 84 12.30 -15.66 -0.76
C GLN A 84 13.60 -15.05 -0.22
N GLU A 85 14.14 -15.58 0.88
CA GLU A 85 15.42 -15.17 1.45
C GLU A 85 16.59 -15.47 0.51
N ALA A 86 16.59 -16.65 -0.14
CA ALA A 86 17.59 -16.96 -1.16
C ALA A 86 17.52 -15.99 -2.35
N ALA A 87 16.31 -15.59 -2.76
CA ALA A 87 16.11 -14.62 -3.84
C ALA A 87 16.59 -13.22 -3.43
N ARG A 88 16.26 -12.78 -2.21
CA ARG A 88 16.75 -11.53 -1.62
C ARG A 88 18.29 -11.47 -1.63
N ASN A 89 18.92 -12.52 -1.09
CA ASN A 89 20.38 -12.60 -1.00
C ASN A 89 21.02 -12.54 -2.40
N LEU A 90 20.43 -13.21 -3.39
CA LEU A 90 20.92 -13.13 -4.77
C LEU A 90 20.77 -11.71 -5.36
N LEU A 91 19.66 -11.01 -5.12
CA LEU A 91 19.50 -9.63 -5.58
C LEU A 91 20.56 -8.71 -4.96
N GLU A 92 20.82 -8.85 -3.67
CA GLU A 92 21.87 -8.10 -2.96
C GLU A 92 23.26 -8.37 -3.55
N ILE A 93 23.61 -9.65 -3.76
CA ILE A 93 24.86 -10.05 -4.42
C ILE A 93 24.96 -9.45 -5.83
N LEU A 94 23.87 -9.41 -6.60
CA LEU A 94 23.87 -8.86 -7.96
C LEU A 94 24.07 -7.34 -8.00
N ALA A 95 23.68 -6.62 -6.93
CA ALA A 95 23.90 -5.18 -6.81
C ALA A 95 25.30 -4.83 -6.25
N GLU A 96 25.80 -5.61 -5.30
CA GLU A 96 27.07 -5.35 -4.61
C GLU A 96 28.25 -5.37 -5.59
N GLY A 97 29.04 -4.29 -5.62
CA GLY A 97 30.20 -4.15 -6.50
C GLY A 97 29.85 -4.17 -8.00
N ASN A 98 28.58 -3.91 -8.36
CA ASN A 98 28.08 -3.95 -9.73
C ASN A 98 27.27 -2.69 -10.08
N PRO A 99 27.93 -1.53 -10.26
CA PRO A 99 27.24 -0.25 -10.50
C PRO A 99 26.40 -0.24 -11.78
N ARG A 100 26.77 -1.06 -12.78
CA ARG A 100 26.06 -1.16 -14.07
C ARG A 100 24.61 -1.64 -13.92
N PHE A 101 24.35 -2.53 -12.95
CA PHE A 101 23.03 -3.14 -12.74
C PHE A 101 22.39 -2.81 -11.39
N ALA A 102 23.10 -2.16 -10.47
CA ALA A 102 22.59 -1.81 -9.14
C ALA A 102 21.27 -1.03 -9.19
N ASP A 103 21.13 -0.06 -10.10
CA ASP A 103 19.88 0.69 -10.27
C ASP A 103 18.72 -0.21 -10.73
N GLN A 104 18.99 -1.17 -11.63
CA GLN A 104 18.00 -2.11 -12.11
C GLN A 104 17.55 -3.08 -11.02
N VAL A 105 18.49 -3.57 -10.19
CA VAL A 105 18.16 -4.39 -9.02
C VAL A 105 17.27 -3.61 -8.06
N TYR A 106 17.65 -2.39 -7.72
CA TYR A 106 16.86 -1.53 -6.84
C TYR A 106 15.45 -1.26 -7.38
N LYS A 107 15.31 -0.92 -8.67
CA LYS A 107 14.00 -0.76 -9.32
C LYS A 107 13.18 -2.05 -9.30
N SER A 108 13.83 -3.21 -9.44
CA SER A 108 13.16 -4.50 -9.37
C SER A 108 12.61 -4.80 -7.97
N LEU A 109 13.33 -4.44 -6.90
CA LEU A 109 12.88 -4.59 -5.52
C LEU A 109 11.66 -3.71 -5.24
N ILE A 110 11.64 -2.47 -5.74
CA ILE A 110 10.45 -1.60 -5.68
C ILE A 110 9.26 -2.26 -6.40
N GLY A 111 9.52 -2.96 -7.50
CA GLY A 111 8.53 -3.73 -8.24
C GLY A 111 7.98 -4.96 -7.49
N VAL A 112 8.64 -5.42 -6.43
CA VAL A 112 8.17 -6.55 -5.58
C VAL A 112 7.18 -6.08 -4.51
N LEU A 113 7.28 -4.83 -4.05
CA LEU A 113 6.41 -4.27 -3.00
C LEU A 113 4.89 -4.49 -3.20
N PRO A 114 4.29 -4.42 -4.42
CA PRO A 114 2.87 -4.71 -4.60
C PRO A 114 2.48 -6.20 -4.53
N CYS A 115 3.35 -7.11 -4.08
CA CYS A 115 2.99 -8.52 -3.89
C CYS A 115 2.10 -8.76 -2.66
N HIS A 116 1.61 -9.98 -2.48
CA HIS A 116 0.72 -10.37 -1.36
C HIS A 116 1.43 -11.09 -0.21
N SER A 117 2.75 -11.31 -0.30
CA SER A 117 3.51 -11.97 0.77
C SER A 117 4.13 -10.93 1.71
N PRO A 118 3.72 -10.88 2.99
CA PRO A 118 4.24 -9.92 3.96
C PRO A 118 5.75 -10.06 4.14
N LYS A 119 6.23 -11.30 4.23
CA LYS A 119 7.66 -11.64 4.27
C LYS A 119 8.41 -11.11 3.05
N ALA A 120 7.90 -11.32 1.84
CA ALA A 120 8.56 -10.81 0.63
C ALA A 120 8.61 -9.27 0.60
N GLN A 121 7.53 -8.59 1.02
CA GLN A 121 7.51 -7.13 1.16
C GLN A 121 8.55 -6.67 2.17
N GLN A 122 8.64 -7.31 3.34
CA GLN A 122 9.62 -7.00 4.38
C GLN A 122 11.06 -7.17 3.88
N LEU A 123 11.37 -8.30 3.23
CA LEU A 123 12.70 -8.56 2.66
C LEU A 123 13.05 -7.55 1.57
N ALA A 124 12.09 -7.17 0.71
CA ALA A 124 12.28 -6.14 -0.30
C ALA A 124 12.58 -4.77 0.33
N LEU A 125 11.79 -4.34 1.32
CA LEU A 125 11.99 -3.08 2.05
C LEU A 125 13.37 -3.02 2.72
N GLN A 126 13.76 -4.09 3.43
CA GLN A 126 15.06 -4.18 4.07
C GLN A 126 16.20 -4.03 3.05
N THR A 127 16.10 -4.69 1.89
CA THR A 127 17.13 -4.61 0.85
C THR A 127 17.14 -3.24 0.17
N ILE A 128 15.98 -2.62 -0.04
CA ILE A 128 15.88 -1.25 -0.56
C ILE A 128 16.63 -0.29 0.34
N ARG A 129 16.49 -0.41 1.67
CA ARG A 129 17.21 0.44 2.64
C ARG A 129 18.72 0.29 2.53
N VAL A 130 19.22 -0.95 2.50
CA VAL A 130 20.66 -1.25 2.32
C VAL A 130 21.19 -0.62 1.04
N LEU A 131 20.49 -0.81 -0.08
CA LEU A 131 20.91 -0.26 -1.36
C LEU A 131 20.77 1.26 -1.41
N GLN A 132 19.75 1.84 -0.77
CA GLN A 132 19.51 3.28 -0.73
C GLN A 132 20.65 4.03 -0.03
N ALA A 133 21.26 3.45 1.01
CA ALA A 133 22.35 4.08 1.76
C ALA A 133 23.58 4.42 0.91
N THR A 134 23.76 3.74 -0.23
CA THR A 134 24.86 3.98 -1.16
C THR A 134 24.53 4.98 -2.28
N ARG A 135 23.31 5.52 -2.28
CA ARG A 135 22.77 6.36 -3.36
C ARG A 135 22.53 7.77 -2.87
N GLU A 136 22.63 8.75 -3.75
CA GLU A 136 22.37 10.16 -3.42
C GLU A 136 20.89 10.54 -3.53
N THR A 137 20.17 9.95 -4.49
CA THR A 137 18.77 10.26 -4.77
C THR A 137 17.88 9.04 -4.52
N ALA A 138 16.65 9.26 -4.06
CA ALA A 138 15.67 8.21 -3.89
C ALA A 138 14.73 8.11 -5.10
N ASN A 139 14.22 6.91 -5.39
CA ASN A 139 13.26 6.76 -6.49
C ASN A 139 11.87 7.22 -6.05
N ARG A 140 11.31 8.21 -6.76
CA ARG A 140 9.97 8.79 -6.53
C ARG A 140 8.84 7.73 -6.46
N ALA A 141 8.99 6.61 -7.17
CA ALA A 141 8.02 5.51 -7.10
C ALA A 141 7.83 4.96 -5.69
N LEU A 142 8.81 5.15 -4.78
CA LEU A 142 8.68 4.76 -3.38
C LEU A 142 7.53 5.47 -2.66
N ILE A 143 7.18 6.70 -3.04
CA ILE A 143 6.09 7.45 -2.40
C ILE A 143 4.78 6.67 -2.52
N ASP A 144 4.41 6.27 -3.74
CA ASP A 144 3.20 5.46 -3.99
C ASP A 144 3.26 4.10 -3.27
N ARG A 145 4.45 3.50 -3.17
CA ARG A 145 4.63 2.21 -2.49
C ARG A 145 4.52 2.32 -0.98
N ILE A 146 5.04 3.40 -0.39
CA ILE A 146 4.89 3.69 1.04
C ILE A 146 3.40 3.84 1.36
N ILE A 147 2.68 4.66 0.61
CA ILE A 147 1.23 4.87 0.81
C ILE A 147 0.48 3.54 0.73
N TYR A 148 0.73 2.76 -0.32
CA TYR A 148 0.13 1.43 -0.49
C TYR A 148 0.42 0.52 0.71
N LEU A 149 1.67 0.42 1.15
CA LEU A 149 2.04 -0.52 2.21
C LEU A 149 1.62 -0.09 3.62
N LEU A 150 1.34 1.20 3.86
CA LEU A 150 0.77 1.66 5.13
C LEU A 150 -0.65 1.11 5.38
N GLU A 151 -1.33 0.61 4.33
CA GLU A 151 -2.63 -0.08 4.44
C GLU A 151 -2.51 -1.54 4.90
N SER A 152 -1.29 -2.09 4.92
CA SER A 152 -1.05 -3.48 5.29
C SER A 152 -1.49 -3.76 6.72
N LEU A 153 -2.23 -4.84 6.94
CA LEU A 153 -2.59 -5.32 8.28
C LEU A 153 -1.43 -6.06 8.98
N HIS A 154 -0.33 -6.29 8.27
CA HIS A 154 0.85 -6.98 8.80
C HIS A 154 1.79 -5.97 9.46
N LEU A 155 1.87 -6.01 10.79
CA LEU A 155 2.66 -5.06 11.59
C LEU A 155 4.14 -5.05 11.21
N GLU A 156 4.70 -6.19 10.80
CA GLU A 156 6.09 -6.31 10.32
C GLU A 156 6.34 -5.54 9.02
N VAL A 157 5.34 -5.44 8.14
CA VAL A 157 5.43 -4.66 6.90
C VAL A 157 5.31 -3.18 7.24
N GLN A 158 4.33 -2.80 8.07
CA GLN A 158 4.18 -1.42 8.52
C GLN A 158 5.44 -0.90 9.22
N SER A 159 6.05 -1.68 10.12
CA SER A 159 7.28 -1.29 10.80
C SER A 159 8.43 -1.12 9.81
N ALA A 160 8.57 -2.04 8.85
CA ALA A 160 9.60 -1.95 7.82
C ALA A 160 9.42 -0.72 6.90
N VAL A 161 8.18 -0.35 6.59
CA VAL A 161 7.87 0.88 5.83
C VAL A 161 8.24 2.11 6.64
N ILE A 162 7.88 2.17 7.92
CA ILE A 162 8.22 3.31 8.78
C ILE A 162 9.74 3.47 8.89
N GLU A 163 10.49 2.38 9.04
CA GLU A 163 11.95 2.43 9.05
C GLU A 163 12.52 2.93 7.71
N LEU A 164 11.96 2.50 6.58
CA LEU A 164 12.32 3.05 5.28
C LEU A 164 12.02 4.56 5.20
N VAL A 165 10.86 5.00 5.68
CA VAL A 165 10.49 6.42 5.70
C VAL A 165 11.50 7.23 6.50
N ARG A 166 11.91 6.75 7.68
CA ARG A 166 12.95 7.41 8.50
C ARG A 166 14.25 7.61 7.73
N ASP A 167 14.73 6.57 7.05
CA ASP A 167 15.95 6.65 6.24
C ASP A 167 15.78 7.64 5.06
N LEU A 168 14.59 7.73 4.49
CA LEU A 168 14.28 8.61 3.35
C LEU A 168 14.17 10.09 3.71
N MET A 169 14.16 10.46 4.99
CA MET A 169 14.05 11.87 5.41
C MET A 169 15.27 12.72 5.05
N HIS A 170 16.40 12.09 4.76
CA HIS A 170 17.63 12.77 4.32
C HIS A 170 17.72 12.93 2.79
N PHE A 171 16.68 12.51 2.05
CA PHE A 171 16.65 12.50 0.60
C PHE A 171 15.73 13.58 0.01
N ASP A 172 15.86 13.82 -1.28
CA ASP A 172 15.12 14.81 -2.06
C ASP A 172 13.60 14.60 -2.09
N ILE A 173 13.13 13.40 -1.74
CA ILE A 173 11.71 13.04 -1.70
C ILE A 173 11.06 13.25 -0.33
N ALA A 174 11.80 13.69 0.69
CA ALA A 174 11.31 13.78 2.07
C ALA A 174 10.05 14.65 2.18
N ASP A 175 10.03 15.83 1.56
CA ASP A 175 8.90 16.75 1.66
C ASP A 175 7.64 16.18 0.96
N ASP A 176 7.81 15.46 -0.16
CA ASP A 176 6.71 14.77 -0.85
C ASP A 176 6.13 13.63 0.01
N ILE A 177 6.99 12.89 0.74
CA ILE A 177 6.56 11.84 1.67
C ILE A 177 5.80 12.44 2.85
N LEU A 178 6.32 13.52 3.45
CA LEU A 178 5.65 14.19 4.57
C LEU A 178 4.28 14.71 4.15
N LEU A 179 4.18 15.32 2.96
CA LEU A 179 2.90 15.75 2.41
C LEU A 179 1.95 14.57 2.23
N ALA A 180 2.41 13.46 1.64
CA ALA A 180 1.60 12.25 1.49
C ALA A 180 1.09 11.72 2.84
N LEU A 181 1.95 11.61 3.86
CA LEU A 181 1.55 11.17 5.20
C LEU A 181 0.49 12.09 5.82
N VAL A 182 0.64 13.41 5.68
CA VAL A 182 -0.34 14.37 6.19
C VAL A 182 -1.67 14.29 5.42
N THR A 183 -1.63 14.02 4.11
CA THR A 183 -2.87 13.81 3.35
C THR A 183 -3.62 12.53 3.75
N LEU A 184 -2.91 11.48 4.19
CA LEU A 184 -3.54 10.26 4.70
C LEU A 184 -4.28 10.48 6.02
N LEU A 185 -3.95 11.54 6.77
CA LEU A 185 -4.69 11.91 7.99
C LEU A 185 -6.08 12.49 7.70
N ARG A 186 -6.33 13.02 6.50
CA ARG A 186 -7.65 13.48 6.04
C ARG A 186 -8.03 12.72 4.78
N PRO A 187 -8.55 11.49 4.90
CA PRO A 187 -8.97 10.72 3.74
C PRO A 187 -10.01 11.48 2.91
N GLN A 188 -10.00 11.27 1.59
CA GLN A 188 -10.94 11.91 0.66
C GLN A 188 -12.42 11.57 0.95
N ARG A 189 -12.66 10.53 1.76
CA ARG A 189 -13.97 10.20 2.32
C ARG A 189 -14.13 10.92 3.65
N GLU A 190 -15.10 11.82 3.72
CA GLU A 190 -15.46 12.48 4.97
C GLU A 190 -15.96 11.45 5.99
N ILE A 191 -15.45 11.54 7.23
CA ILE A 191 -15.94 10.79 8.39
C ILE A 191 -17.45 11.07 8.53
N GLN A 192 -18.29 10.05 8.41
CA GLN A 192 -19.74 10.20 8.39
C GLN A 192 -20.31 10.22 9.81
N LEU A 193 -20.10 11.32 10.53
CA LEU A 193 -20.67 11.53 11.86
C LEU A 193 -22.21 11.47 11.85
N GLY A 194 -22.84 11.97 10.78
CA GLY A 194 -24.30 12.03 10.63
C GLY A 194 -25.06 10.70 10.73
N ARG A 195 -24.44 9.58 10.33
CA ARG A 195 -25.06 8.25 10.42
C ARG A 195 -25.14 7.75 11.86
N LEU A 196 -24.11 8.03 12.67
CA LEU A 196 -24.07 7.66 14.08
C LEU A 196 -25.14 8.39 14.90
N PHE A 197 -25.44 9.66 14.57
CA PHE A 197 -26.52 10.41 15.22
C PHE A 197 -27.89 9.77 14.96
N THR A 198 -28.18 9.34 13.72
CA THR A 198 -29.46 8.67 13.40
C THR A 198 -29.60 7.29 14.05
N GLU A 199 -28.51 6.53 14.14
CA GLU A 199 -28.51 5.19 14.72
C GLU A 199 -28.70 5.25 16.25
N ALA A 200 -28.05 6.21 16.93
CA ALA A 200 -28.22 6.45 18.36
C ALA A 200 -29.64 6.89 18.74
N THR A 201 -30.33 7.65 17.88
CA THR A 201 -31.73 8.05 18.11
C THR A 201 -32.75 6.96 17.75
N SER A 202 -32.36 5.98 16.95
CA SER A 202 -33.24 4.85 16.57
C SER A 202 -33.21 3.69 17.58
N GLY A 203 -32.26 3.69 18.52
CA GLY A 203 -32.09 2.65 19.54
C GLY A 203 -32.91 2.82 20.83
N SER A 204 -33.73 3.87 20.94
CA SER A 204 -34.49 4.19 22.15
C SER A 204 -35.99 4.30 21.88
N ASP A 205 -36.60 3.21 21.39
CA ASP A 205 -38.07 3.03 21.47
C ASP A 205 -38.38 1.53 21.63
N VAL A 206 -38.18 1.03 22.85
CA VAL A 206 -38.79 -0.24 23.29
C VAL A 206 -39.40 -0.08 24.68
N SER A 207 -40.71 0.13 24.70
CA SER A 207 -41.70 -0.33 25.70
C SER A 207 -42.90 0.64 25.68
N SER A 208 -44.18 0.26 25.69
CA SER A 208 -44.96 -0.96 25.43
C SER A 208 -46.43 -0.51 25.60
N GLY A 209 -47.39 -1.14 24.92
CA GLY A 209 -48.82 -0.91 25.20
C GLY A 209 -49.77 -1.31 24.08
N LEU A 210 -50.24 -2.55 24.17
CA LEU A 210 -51.35 -3.19 23.43
C LEU A 210 -52.67 -2.38 23.63
N SER A 211 -53.76 -2.45 22.87
CA SER A 211 -54.35 -3.46 21.96
C SER A 211 -55.52 -2.83 21.17
N ASP A 212 -55.92 -3.46 20.05
CA ASP A 212 -57.30 -3.71 19.53
C ASP A 212 -58.27 -2.53 19.26
N ASP A 213 -59.25 -2.51 18.35
CA ASP A 213 -59.75 -3.28 17.20
C ASP A 213 -61.02 -2.52 16.69
N GLU A 214 -61.36 -2.64 15.39
CA GLU A 214 -62.65 -2.39 14.69
C GLU A 214 -63.42 -1.02 14.69
N GLY A 215 -63.99 -0.69 13.51
CA GLY A 215 -65.41 -0.31 13.40
C GLY A 215 -65.88 1.14 13.12
N SER A 216 -66.11 1.46 11.84
CA SER A 216 -67.22 2.25 11.23
C SER A 216 -67.56 3.72 11.56
N GLU A 217 -67.73 4.48 10.46
CA GLU A 217 -68.80 5.45 10.12
C GLU A 217 -68.76 6.95 10.54
N ASP A 218 -68.91 7.76 9.48
CA ASP A 218 -69.59 9.05 9.33
C ASP A 218 -69.25 10.26 10.23
N SER A 219 -68.71 11.32 9.62
CA SER A 219 -69.54 12.43 9.13
C SER A 219 -68.71 13.66 8.68
N ASN A 220 -69.28 14.35 7.69
CA ASN A 220 -68.87 15.61 7.08
C ASN A 220 -68.51 16.73 8.08
N VAL A 221 -67.73 17.73 7.63
CA VAL A 221 -68.20 19.12 7.35
C VAL A 221 -67.00 20.10 7.25
N ILE A 222 -66.87 20.70 6.05
CA ILE A 222 -66.44 22.09 5.71
C ILE A 222 -65.03 22.50 6.20
N GLY A 223 -64.04 22.81 5.36
CA GLY A 223 -64.08 23.55 4.10
C GLY A 223 -63.41 24.92 4.30
N THR A 224 -62.27 25.17 3.64
CA THR A 224 -61.99 26.38 2.81
C THR A 224 -60.49 26.59 2.53
N LYS A 225 -60.19 26.67 1.22
CA LYS A 225 -59.23 27.54 0.49
C LYS A 225 -57.77 27.57 0.95
N SER A 226 -56.82 27.01 0.18
CA SER A 226 -56.24 27.55 -1.07
C SER A 226 -55.43 28.85 -0.90
N GLN A 227 -54.10 28.75 -1.04
CA GLN A 227 -53.23 29.48 -1.99
C GLN A 227 -51.76 29.33 -1.51
N ALA A 228 -50.91 28.62 -2.27
CA ALA A 228 -50.00 29.16 -3.29
C ALA A 228 -48.91 30.07 -2.65
N LEU A 229 -47.60 29.91 -2.90
CA LEU A 229 -46.98 30.01 -4.20
C LEU A 229 -45.44 29.80 -4.10
N ARG A 230 -44.92 28.96 -5.01
CA ARG A 230 -43.63 29.02 -5.74
C ARG A 230 -42.26 29.03 -5.03
N LYS A 231 -41.50 27.98 -5.36
CA LYS A 231 -40.03 27.96 -5.54
C LYS A 231 -39.65 28.67 -6.86
N PRO A 232 -38.50 29.36 -6.95
CA PRO A 232 -37.85 29.61 -8.22
C PRO A 232 -36.80 28.52 -8.50
N ALA A 233 -36.97 27.85 -9.64
CA ALA A 233 -35.92 27.12 -10.31
C ALA A 233 -35.11 28.10 -11.15
N THR A 234 -33.78 28.07 -11.02
CA THR A 234 -32.87 28.73 -11.96
C THR A 234 -31.94 27.69 -12.59
N SER A 235 -32.21 27.49 -13.86
CA SER A 235 -31.40 26.81 -14.86
C SER A 235 -30.08 27.56 -15.05
N VAL A 236 -28.94 26.88 -14.94
CA VAL A 236 -27.69 27.34 -15.54
C VAL A 236 -27.06 26.20 -16.34
N ARG A 237 -26.81 26.53 -17.60
CA ARG A 237 -26.36 25.71 -18.72
C ARG A 237 -24.90 25.25 -18.54
N LYS A 238 -24.63 23.99 -18.90
CA LYS A 238 -23.28 23.47 -19.16
C LYS A 238 -22.76 24.00 -20.51
N PRO A 239 -21.52 24.50 -20.61
CA PRO A 239 -20.82 24.59 -21.88
C PRO A 239 -20.02 23.31 -22.15
N LYS A 240 -20.24 22.73 -23.33
CA LYS A 240 -19.32 21.81 -24.01
C LYS A 240 -18.23 22.64 -24.70
N LEU A 241 -16.96 22.29 -24.48
CA LEU A 241 -15.81 22.64 -25.34
C LEU A 241 -14.96 21.35 -25.42
N VAL A 242 -15.14 20.55 -26.47
CA VAL A 242 -14.39 20.57 -27.74
C VAL A 242 -12.89 20.31 -27.52
N LEU A 243 -12.53 19.03 -27.64
CA LEU A 243 -11.18 18.56 -27.92
C LEU A 243 -10.72 19.15 -29.26
N LYS A 244 -9.58 19.85 -29.23
CA LYS A 244 -8.86 20.26 -30.43
C LYS A 244 -7.61 19.39 -30.51
N GLU A 245 -7.65 18.43 -31.43
CA GLU A 245 -6.47 17.70 -31.90
C GLU A 245 -5.58 18.68 -32.67
N GLU A 246 -4.35 18.89 -32.21
CA GLU A 246 -3.30 19.48 -33.03
C GLU A 246 -2.38 18.37 -33.55
N LYS A 247 -2.47 18.15 -34.86
CA LYS A 247 -1.53 17.41 -35.68
C LYS A 247 -0.24 18.23 -35.82
N TYR A 248 0.90 17.61 -35.57
CA TYR A 248 2.15 17.96 -36.25
C TYR A 248 2.69 16.73 -36.98
N SER A 249 2.96 16.93 -38.27
CA SER A 249 3.45 15.97 -39.25
C SER A 249 4.83 16.37 -39.76
N GLY A 250 5.73 15.39 -39.92
CA GLY A 250 6.96 15.43 -40.75
C GLY A 250 8.18 16.03 -40.04
N GLN A 251 9.41 15.51 -40.12
CA GLN A 251 10.13 14.70 -41.12
C GLN A 251 11.18 13.82 -40.40
N LYS A 252 11.27 12.51 -40.68
CA LYS A 252 12.15 11.80 -41.65
C LYS A 252 13.67 11.93 -41.45
N GLY A 253 14.28 10.78 -41.14
CA GLY A 253 15.69 10.37 -41.35
C GLY A 253 15.87 8.99 -40.71
N VAL A 254 15.60 7.85 -41.38
CA VAL A 254 16.36 7.10 -42.40
C VAL A 254 17.62 6.39 -41.84
N THR A 255 17.63 5.06 -42.08
CA THR A 255 18.69 4.02 -41.91
C THR A 255 18.93 3.51 -40.48
N ARG A 256 19.05 2.20 -40.21
CA ARG A 256 19.32 1.02 -41.06
C ARG A 256 18.91 -0.26 -40.32
N ASP A 257 18.19 -1.14 -41.01
CA ASP A 257 17.98 -2.53 -40.65
C ASP A 257 19.29 -3.32 -40.75
N THR A 258 19.62 -4.12 -39.72
CA THR A 258 20.47 -5.30 -39.88
C THR A 258 19.71 -6.53 -39.39
N ARG A 259 19.15 -7.20 -40.39
CA ARG A 259 18.56 -8.53 -40.37
C ARG A 259 19.66 -9.57 -40.19
N LEU A 260 19.71 -10.24 -39.05
CA LEU A 260 20.45 -11.50 -38.91
C LEU A 260 19.45 -12.65 -38.84
N LYS A 261 19.47 -13.44 -39.90
CA LYS A 261 18.80 -14.73 -40.06
C LYS A 261 19.54 -15.74 -39.19
N SER A 262 18.81 -16.53 -38.41
CA SER A 262 19.25 -17.88 -38.08
C SER A 262 18.04 -18.81 -38.15
N ALA A 263 18.15 -19.77 -39.05
CA ALA A 263 17.22 -20.85 -39.24
C ALA A 263 17.65 -22.01 -38.36
N CYS A 264 16.71 -22.65 -37.67
CA CYS A 264 16.82 -24.07 -37.38
C CYS A 264 15.42 -24.67 -37.37
N SER A 265 15.25 -25.66 -38.23
CA SER A 265 14.04 -26.40 -38.50
C SER A 265 14.22 -27.85 -38.07
N MET A 266 13.12 -28.44 -37.59
CA MET A 266 12.83 -29.88 -37.41
C MET A 266 13.44 -30.48 -36.11
N VAL A 267 12.77 -31.35 -35.35
CA VAL A 267 11.95 -32.50 -35.76
C VAL A 267 10.85 -32.78 -34.73
N SER A 268 9.65 -33.07 -35.25
CA SER A 268 8.53 -33.69 -34.53
C SER A 268 8.80 -35.17 -34.31
N VAL A 269 8.61 -35.67 -33.08
CA VAL A 269 8.45 -37.11 -32.83
C VAL A 269 7.08 -37.32 -32.18
N GLY A 270 6.18 -37.88 -32.98
CA GLY A 270 4.98 -38.54 -32.49
C GLY A 270 5.29 -39.95 -32.00
N SER A 271 4.59 -40.35 -30.95
CA SER A 271 4.30 -41.75 -30.68
C SER A 271 2.91 -41.83 -30.08
N ALA A 272 2.05 -42.59 -30.76
CA ALA A 272 0.67 -42.81 -30.40
C ALA A 272 0.47 -44.30 -30.10
N LEU A 273 -0.35 -44.54 -29.07
CA LEU A 273 -1.27 -45.68 -28.86
C LEU A 273 -0.71 -47.04 -28.41
N VAL A 274 -1.11 -47.46 -27.20
CA VAL A 274 -1.99 -48.65 -27.00
C VAL A 274 -3.02 -48.32 -25.91
N ASN A 275 -4.22 -48.87 -26.09
CA ASN A 275 -5.51 -48.49 -25.54
C ASN A 275 -6.08 -49.58 -24.61
N ALA A 276 -7.24 -49.28 -23.98
CA ALA A 276 -8.18 -50.15 -23.24
C ALA A 276 -7.94 -50.28 -21.71
N ASN A 277 -8.92 -50.11 -20.81
CA ASN A 277 -10.37 -50.35 -20.91
C ASN A 277 -11.22 -49.41 -20.02
N LYS A 278 -12.47 -49.26 -20.45
CA LYS A 278 -13.56 -48.43 -19.89
C LYS A 278 -14.13 -48.97 -18.58
N THR A 279 -14.57 -48.07 -17.70
CA THR A 279 -15.85 -48.18 -16.95
C THR A 279 -16.40 -46.78 -16.65
N SER A 280 -17.72 -46.71 -16.56
CA SER A 280 -18.58 -45.58 -16.90
C SER A 280 -19.36 -45.01 -15.71
N LEU A 281 -19.34 -43.67 -15.59
CA LEU A 281 -20.41 -42.74 -15.12
C LEU A 281 -20.95 -42.83 -13.66
N PRO A 282 -21.58 -41.77 -13.09
CA PRO A 282 -21.84 -40.43 -13.63
C PRO A 282 -21.36 -39.23 -12.78
N ARG A 283 -21.30 -38.08 -13.46
CA ARG A 283 -21.16 -36.72 -12.93
C ARG A 283 -22.29 -36.36 -11.93
N LYS A 284 -21.93 -35.87 -10.74
CA LYS A 284 -22.79 -34.97 -9.97
C LYS A 284 -22.32 -33.53 -10.17
N LYS A 285 -23.11 -32.75 -10.89
CA LYS A 285 -23.05 -31.28 -10.92
C LYS A 285 -23.69 -30.77 -9.63
N SER A 286 -22.92 -30.26 -8.68
CA SER A 286 -23.46 -29.43 -7.59
C SER A 286 -23.44 -27.97 -8.03
N LYS A 287 -24.59 -27.56 -8.58
CA LYS A 287 -24.98 -26.17 -8.79
C LYS A 287 -25.39 -25.62 -7.43
N ALA A 288 -24.47 -24.99 -6.69
CA ALA A 288 -24.80 -24.28 -5.46
C ALA A 288 -25.12 -22.82 -5.78
N ARG A 289 -26.23 -22.37 -5.22
CA ARG A 289 -27.04 -21.22 -5.61
C ARG A 289 -26.35 -19.89 -5.27
N ARG A 290 -26.50 -18.94 -6.20
CA ARG A 290 -26.54 -17.51 -5.88
C ARG A 290 -27.65 -17.29 -4.85
N SER A 291 -27.30 -16.81 -3.66
CA SER A 291 -28.22 -16.11 -2.77
C SER A 291 -27.80 -14.65 -2.75
N HIS A 292 -28.55 -13.87 -3.51
CA HIS A 292 -28.65 -12.42 -3.41
C HIS A 292 -29.16 -12.09 -2.02
N LEU A 293 -28.33 -11.47 -1.19
CA LEU A 293 -28.75 -10.69 -0.04
C LEU A 293 -27.93 -9.41 -0.11
N ASP A 294 -28.60 -8.37 -0.61
CA ASP A 294 -28.11 -6.99 -0.52
C ASP A 294 -27.99 -6.64 0.97
N SER A 295 -26.76 -6.41 1.43
CA SER A 295 -26.46 -5.71 2.68
C SER A 295 -25.74 -4.40 2.33
N PRO A 296 -25.93 -3.33 3.11
CA PRO A 296 -25.53 -2.00 2.68
C PRO A 296 -24.00 -1.86 2.80
N ASP A 297 -23.34 -1.65 1.66
CA ASP A 297 -22.13 -0.88 1.43
C ASP A 297 -21.27 -0.50 2.67
N VAL A 298 -20.62 -1.48 3.31
CA VAL A 298 -19.54 -1.25 4.29
C VAL A 298 -18.26 -1.90 3.77
N GLN A 299 -17.42 -1.09 3.12
CA GLN A 299 -15.96 -1.11 3.24
C GLN A 299 -15.44 0.28 2.81
N PRO A 300 -14.48 0.86 3.54
CA PRO A 300 -13.08 0.54 3.30
C PRO A 300 -12.24 0.58 4.60
N LEU A 301 -12.05 -0.59 5.23
CA LEU A 301 -11.03 -0.78 6.28
C LEU A 301 -9.63 -0.20 5.93
N PRO A 302 -9.13 -0.31 4.68
CA PRO A 302 -7.76 0.09 4.34
C PRO A 302 -7.44 1.57 4.58
N VAL A 303 -8.40 2.46 4.32
CA VAL A 303 -8.17 3.91 4.39
C VAL A 303 -7.95 4.37 5.84
N PHE A 304 -8.67 3.79 6.79
CA PHE A 304 -8.51 4.11 8.21
C PHE A 304 -7.31 3.40 8.84
N VAL A 305 -6.92 2.23 8.31
CA VAL A 305 -5.63 1.61 8.66
C VAL A 305 -4.48 2.52 8.21
N GLN A 306 -4.53 3.06 6.98
CA GLN A 306 -3.54 4.02 6.49
C GLN A 306 -3.49 5.29 7.35
N GLN A 307 -4.64 5.83 7.76
CA GLN A 307 -4.72 7.00 8.65
C GLN A 307 -4.01 6.73 10.00
N ALA A 308 -4.25 5.57 10.62
CA ALA A 308 -3.60 5.17 11.86
C ALA A 308 -2.08 5.00 11.70
N SER A 309 -1.66 4.30 10.65
CA SER A 309 -0.26 4.07 10.30
C SER A 309 0.48 5.38 10.01
N ALA A 310 -0.17 6.31 9.30
CA ALA A 310 0.37 7.64 8.99
C ALA A 310 0.55 8.48 10.26
N ALA A 311 -0.45 8.52 11.16
CA ALA A 311 -0.34 9.20 12.45
C ALA A 311 0.83 8.65 13.27
N LYS A 312 0.93 7.32 13.38
CA LYS A 312 2.06 6.65 14.06
C LYS A 312 3.41 7.01 13.43
N CYS A 313 3.50 7.02 12.11
CA CYS A 313 4.72 7.38 11.39
C CYS A 313 5.13 8.83 11.67
N LEU A 314 4.18 9.78 11.60
CA LEU A 314 4.43 11.19 11.90
C LEU A 314 4.91 11.42 13.34
N ARG A 315 4.35 10.69 14.32
CA ARG A 315 4.85 10.72 15.70
C ARG A 315 6.31 10.33 15.79
N ILE A 316 6.69 9.22 15.17
CA ILE A 316 8.08 8.72 15.19
C ILE A 316 9.02 9.74 14.53
N LEU A 317 8.62 10.32 13.39
CA LEU A 317 9.41 11.36 12.72
C LEU A 317 9.53 12.64 13.55
N ALA A 318 8.48 13.02 14.29
CA ALA A 318 8.51 14.17 15.18
C ALA A 318 9.45 13.93 16.38
N GLN A 319 9.48 12.70 16.90
CA GLN A 319 10.40 12.27 17.95
C GLN A 319 11.87 12.25 17.49
N ASP A 320 12.11 11.93 16.22
CA ASP A 320 13.47 11.87 15.65
C ASP A 320 14.09 13.26 15.44
N SER A 321 13.29 14.29 15.14
CA SER A 321 13.82 15.62 14.82
C SER A 321 12.82 16.77 15.00
N THR A 322 13.28 17.84 15.66
CA THR A 322 12.56 19.12 15.78
C THR A 322 12.35 19.78 14.41
N LEU A 323 13.32 19.65 13.48
CA LEU A 323 13.21 20.16 12.11
C LEU A 323 12.10 19.46 11.32
N LEU A 324 12.02 18.13 11.43
CA LEU A 324 10.93 17.36 10.82
C LEU A 324 9.59 17.75 11.44
N THR A 325 9.54 17.94 12.76
CA THR A 325 8.33 18.43 13.44
C THR A 325 7.85 19.76 12.87
N LYS A 326 8.74 20.75 12.69
CA LYS A 326 8.38 22.04 12.07
C LYS A 326 7.83 21.85 10.65
N LYS A 327 8.46 21.01 9.84
CA LYS A 327 8.00 20.72 8.46
C LYS A 327 6.61 20.07 8.46
N ILE A 328 6.41 19.05 9.29
CA ILE A 328 5.14 18.32 9.44
C ILE A 328 4.01 19.29 9.82
N LEU A 329 4.27 20.20 10.77
CA LEU A 329 3.28 21.19 11.21
C LEU A 329 2.96 22.22 10.11
N LYS A 330 3.96 22.71 9.38
CA LYS A 330 3.75 23.60 8.20
C LYS A 330 2.87 22.98 7.12
N LEU A 331 2.85 21.65 7.02
CA LEU A 331 1.99 20.93 6.08
C LEU A 331 0.55 20.76 6.60
N GLY A 332 0.21 21.32 7.77
CA GLY A 332 -1.13 21.28 8.34
C GLY A 332 -1.41 20.06 9.21
N ALA A 333 -0.38 19.32 9.62
CA ALA A 333 -0.53 18.07 10.37
C ALA A 333 -1.36 18.23 11.65
N LEU A 334 -1.25 19.34 12.38
CA LEU A 334 -2.01 19.55 13.62
C LEU A 334 -3.53 19.45 13.38
N SER A 335 -4.01 20.15 12.34
CA SER A 335 -5.42 20.15 11.94
C SER A 335 -5.89 18.79 11.45
N SER A 336 -5.01 18.02 10.81
CA SER A 336 -5.31 16.69 10.26
C SER A 336 -5.24 15.60 11.34
N LEU A 337 -4.38 15.76 12.35
CA LEU A 337 -4.34 14.89 13.52
C LEU A 337 -5.59 15.06 14.38
N LEU A 338 -6.04 16.31 14.59
CA LEU A 338 -7.32 16.57 15.26
C LEU A 338 -8.49 15.93 14.49
N TYR A 339 -8.49 16.04 13.16
CA TYR A 339 -9.48 15.36 12.32
C TYR A 339 -9.46 13.84 12.52
N ALA A 340 -8.28 13.22 12.48
CA ALA A 340 -8.12 11.77 12.69
C ALA A 340 -8.52 11.33 14.11
N MET A 341 -8.29 12.16 15.13
CA MET A 341 -8.72 11.89 16.50
C MET A 341 -10.25 11.87 16.63
N GLY A 342 -10.96 12.67 15.83
CA GLY A 342 -12.43 12.66 15.74
C GLY A 342 -13.03 11.49 14.97
N ASN A 343 -12.22 10.56 14.46
CA ASN A 343 -12.70 9.44 13.62
C ASN A 343 -13.35 8.30 14.44
N LEU A 344 -14.63 8.43 14.74
CA LEU A 344 -15.41 7.39 15.43
C LEU A 344 -15.55 6.08 14.62
N GLU A 345 -15.26 6.07 13.31
CA GLU A 345 -15.37 4.88 12.47
C GLU A 345 -14.23 3.88 12.72
N TYR A 346 -13.09 4.34 13.25
CA TYR A 346 -11.92 3.49 13.43
C TYR A 346 -11.09 3.85 14.67
N PRO A 347 -11.23 3.08 15.77
CA PRO A 347 -10.57 3.38 17.05
C PRO A 347 -9.04 3.47 16.98
N ASP A 348 -8.36 2.64 16.18
CA ASP A 348 -6.90 2.69 16.12
C ASP A 348 -6.39 4.01 15.49
N SER A 349 -7.15 4.60 14.57
CA SER A 349 -6.83 5.93 14.03
C SER A 349 -6.92 7.00 15.10
N GLN A 350 -7.97 6.95 15.92
CA GLN A 350 -8.12 7.88 17.03
C GLN A 350 -6.99 7.72 18.03
N HIS A 351 -6.68 6.48 18.40
CA HIS A 351 -5.61 6.16 19.34
C HIS A 351 -4.24 6.65 18.85
N GLN A 352 -3.85 6.35 17.60
CA GLN A 352 -2.56 6.82 17.08
C GLN A 352 -2.52 8.34 16.90
N ALA A 353 -3.62 8.98 16.50
CA ALA A 353 -3.69 10.43 16.40
C ALA A 353 -3.59 11.11 17.78
N SER A 354 -4.31 10.58 18.78
CA SER A 354 -4.27 11.02 20.18
C SER A 354 -2.85 10.99 20.73
N LEU A 355 -2.19 9.84 20.62
CA LEU A 355 -0.79 9.67 21.01
C LEU A 355 0.18 10.62 20.32
N THR A 356 -0.09 10.96 19.06
CA THR A 356 0.74 11.91 18.30
C THR A 356 0.54 13.33 18.80
N LEU A 357 -0.72 13.73 19.03
CA LEU A 357 -1.05 15.04 19.60
C LEU A 357 -0.52 15.18 21.02
N GLU A 358 -0.59 14.13 21.83
CA GLU A 358 -0.13 14.13 23.21
C GLU A 358 1.36 14.45 23.26
N TYR A 359 2.15 13.72 22.45
CA TYR A 359 3.57 13.98 22.31
C TYR A 359 3.85 15.44 21.90
N LEU A 360 3.11 15.97 20.92
CA LEU A 360 3.29 17.35 20.46
C LEU A 360 2.93 18.38 21.53
N CYS A 361 1.83 18.20 22.27
CA CYS A 361 1.40 19.10 23.33
C CYS A 361 2.36 19.07 24.54
N GLN A 362 2.81 17.88 24.94
CA GLN A 362 3.79 17.73 26.02
C GLN A 362 5.15 18.34 25.68
N THR A 363 5.56 18.24 24.42
CA THR A 363 6.87 18.73 23.97
C THR A 363 6.86 20.23 23.67
N TYR A 364 5.75 20.76 23.13
CA TYR A 364 5.67 22.13 22.64
C TYR A 364 4.49 22.89 23.27
N PRO A 365 4.72 23.74 24.29
CA PRO A 365 3.66 24.45 25.02
C PRO A 365 2.75 25.31 24.14
N LEU A 366 3.27 25.88 23.05
CA LEU A 366 2.46 26.65 22.09
C LEU A 366 1.46 25.76 21.36
N ILE A 367 1.83 24.52 21.05
CA ILE A 367 0.90 23.55 20.44
C ILE A 367 -0.19 23.20 21.43
N ASP A 368 0.16 22.98 22.70
CA ASP A 368 -0.82 22.70 23.75
C ASP A 368 -1.88 23.80 23.88
N GLN A 369 -1.46 25.07 23.86
CA GLN A 369 -2.37 26.22 23.87
C GLN A 369 -3.29 26.25 22.65
N VAL A 370 -2.74 26.07 21.45
CA VAL A 370 -3.52 26.06 20.20
C VAL A 370 -4.54 24.91 20.20
N VAL A 371 -4.15 23.72 20.67
CA VAL A 371 -5.05 22.57 20.77
C VAL A 371 -6.15 22.84 21.81
N ARG A 372 -5.80 23.40 22.98
CA ARG A 372 -6.76 23.74 24.03
C ARG A 372 -7.79 24.77 23.56
N GLU A 373 -7.38 25.77 22.80
CA GLU A 373 -8.28 26.76 22.20
C GLU A 373 -9.20 26.15 21.14
N ALA A 374 -8.66 25.25 20.31
CA ALA A 374 -9.42 24.63 19.21
C ALA A 374 -10.45 23.61 19.69
N VAL A 375 -10.09 22.81 20.68
CA VAL A 375 -10.85 21.66 21.15
C VAL A 375 -11.73 22.02 22.36
N GLY A 376 -11.38 23.09 23.07
CA GLY A 376 -12.04 23.55 24.28
C GLY A 376 -11.42 22.94 25.55
N PRO A 377 -11.46 23.66 26.69
CA PRO A 377 -10.73 23.31 27.90
C PRO A 377 -11.19 21.99 28.52
N SER A 378 -12.49 21.67 28.46
CA SER A 378 -13.03 20.43 29.04
C SER A 378 -12.52 19.19 28.29
N LEU A 379 -12.58 19.21 26.96
CA LEU A 379 -12.15 18.09 26.12
C LEU A 379 -10.61 17.97 26.10
N HIS A 380 -9.90 19.10 26.17
CA HIS A 380 -8.44 19.12 26.32
C HIS A 380 -7.97 18.53 27.67
N GLU A 381 -8.67 18.85 28.77
CA GLU A 381 -8.34 18.27 30.10
C GLU A 381 -8.57 16.75 30.15
N GLU A 382 -9.65 16.28 29.52
CA GLU A 382 -9.98 14.86 29.41
C GLU A 382 -8.92 14.09 28.60
N PHE A 383 -8.54 14.65 27.46
CA PHE A 383 -7.45 14.17 26.61
C PHE A 383 -6.11 14.11 27.36
N THR A 384 -5.76 15.17 28.11
CA THR A 384 -4.48 15.26 28.83
C THR A 384 -4.36 14.23 29.95
N LYS A 385 -5.48 13.86 30.60
CA LYS A 385 -5.48 12.87 31.68
C LYS A 385 -5.39 11.43 31.15
N HIS A 386 -5.97 11.13 29.99
CA HIS A 386 -6.14 9.77 29.50
C HIS A 386 -5.93 9.63 27.97
N PRO A 387 -4.76 9.95 27.42
CA PRO A 387 -4.51 9.94 25.97
C PRO A 387 -4.71 8.55 25.32
N ASP A 388 -4.42 7.49 26.07
CA ASP A 388 -4.51 6.09 25.66
C ASP A 388 -5.92 5.49 25.69
N SER A 389 -6.89 6.16 26.32
CA SER A 389 -8.24 5.62 26.50
C SER A 389 -9.37 6.62 26.23
N HIS A 390 -9.04 7.90 26.07
CA HIS A 390 -9.98 8.99 25.84
C HIS A 390 -10.85 8.77 24.58
N TYR A 391 -10.28 8.16 23.53
CA TYR A 391 -11.04 7.84 22.33
C TYR A 391 -12.21 6.86 22.57
N LEU A 392 -12.18 6.06 23.65
CA LEU A 392 -13.26 5.13 24.02
C LEU A 392 -14.48 5.85 24.62
N GLN A 393 -14.33 7.10 25.06
CA GLN A 393 -15.38 7.89 25.72
C GLN A 393 -15.81 9.12 24.89
N LEU A 394 -15.23 9.29 23.69
CA LEU A 394 -15.46 10.44 22.84
C LEU A 394 -16.92 10.49 22.36
N SER A 395 -17.67 11.49 22.81
CA SER A 395 -19.04 11.69 22.35
C SER A 395 -19.09 12.14 20.88
N PRO A 396 -20.18 11.86 20.15
CA PRO A 396 -20.37 12.34 18.78
C PRO A 396 -20.24 13.86 18.62
N LEU A 397 -20.61 14.64 19.64
CA LEU A 397 -20.45 16.10 19.63
C LEU A 397 -18.99 16.50 19.78
N GLN A 398 -18.23 15.86 20.68
CA GLN A 398 -16.79 16.10 20.82
C GLN A 398 -16.05 15.68 19.54
N ALA A 399 -16.44 14.57 18.92
CA ALA A 399 -15.91 14.13 17.63
C ALA A 399 -16.20 15.14 16.51
N ASP A 400 -17.39 15.72 16.45
CA ASP A 400 -17.74 16.75 15.47
C ASP A 400 -16.90 18.03 15.63
N VAL A 401 -16.65 18.47 16.87
CA VAL A 401 -15.73 19.59 17.15
C VAL A 401 -14.33 19.31 16.60
N LEU A 402 -13.83 18.08 16.78
CA LEU A 402 -12.53 17.65 16.28
C LEU A 402 -12.47 17.57 14.75
N VAL A 403 -13.47 17.00 14.11
CA VAL A 403 -13.52 16.85 12.64
C VAL A 403 -13.71 18.21 11.96
N SER A 404 -14.51 19.10 12.54
CA SER A 404 -14.81 20.44 12.02
C SER A 404 -13.77 21.50 12.38
N ASN A 405 -12.63 21.11 12.96
CA ASN A 405 -11.58 22.02 13.39
C ASN A 405 -11.03 22.86 12.22
N LYS A 406 -10.74 24.14 12.50
CA LYS A 406 -10.15 25.11 11.55
C LYS A 406 -8.75 25.53 12.00
N VAL A 407 -8.06 24.66 12.72
CA VAL A 407 -6.73 24.98 13.24
C VAL A 407 -5.77 25.20 12.08
N SER A 408 -5.07 26.32 12.10
CA SER A 408 -3.95 26.57 11.20
C SER A 408 -2.77 26.99 12.06
N TYR A 409 -1.82 26.06 12.24
CA TYR A 409 -0.61 26.30 13.00
C TYR A 409 0.60 25.84 12.18
N MET A 410 1.52 26.76 11.93
CA MET A 410 2.63 26.57 10.99
C MET A 410 3.96 26.27 11.70
N GLY A 411 3.92 25.88 12.98
CA GLY A 411 5.13 25.57 13.76
C GLY A 411 5.89 26.80 14.27
N GLU A 412 5.21 27.93 14.45
CA GLU A 412 5.80 29.16 15.00
C GLU A 412 6.22 28.95 16.47
N GLY A 413 7.42 29.40 16.86
CA GLY A 413 7.90 29.28 18.25
C GLY A 413 8.43 27.91 18.67
N ILE A 414 8.63 26.99 17.72
CA ILE A 414 9.49 25.81 17.95
C ILE A 414 10.93 26.27 17.75
N GLU A 415 11.72 26.35 18.82
CA GLU A 415 13.16 26.64 18.76
C GLU A 415 13.96 25.37 18.38
N GLU A 416 15.18 25.54 17.85
CA GLU A 416 16.06 24.43 17.43
C GLU A 416 16.80 23.77 18.59
#